data_AF-A0A847LN17-F1
#
_entry.id   AF-A0A847LN17-F1
#
_cell.length_a   1.000
_cell.length_b   1.000
_cell.length_c   1.000
_cell.angle_alpha   90.00
_cell.angle_beta   90.00
_cell.angle_gamma   90.00
#
_symmetry.space_group_name_H-M   'P 1'
#
loop_
_entity.id
_entity.type
_entity.pdbx_description
1 polymer ?
#
loop_
_entity_poly.entity_id
_entity_poly.type
_entity_poly.pdbx_seq_one_letter_code
_entity_poly.pdbx_strand_id
1 'polypeptide(L)'
;MNRYSDRVLEHFQHPRHVGRVEPRDGIGRIGDPDCGDFLEVTVRLTEDHQNLESIGYLIKGCPAAIATASVMTELVEHRTVEEALQLTDQEVIDALDGLPPGKEHCSLLAVKGLHLALQDALIRRLFKKAGLAKDDEEFDRMVASGEVAEMLQFHTCDGSCEQAGGEATCPATPAGETPTALTPPPVPEGSPAPSSASAAAPPPTAPTPPKP
;
A
#
# COMPACT_ATOMS: atom_id res chain seq x y z
N MET A 1 18.86 13.80 24.63
CA MET A 1 18.69 13.91 23.16
C MET A 1 17.69 12.83 22.78
N ASN A 2 16.43 13.23 22.58
CA ASN A 2 15.35 12.29 22.29
C ASN A 2 15.62 11.68 20.91
N ARG A 3 15.82 10.37 20.81
CA ARG A 3 16.06 9.68 19.53
C ARG A 3 14.81 9.59 18.65
N TYR A 4 13.65 9.98 19.19
CA TYR A 4 12.37 9.99 18.50
C TYR A 4 11.80 11.40 18.51
N SER A 5 11.08 11.73 17.44
CA SER A 5 10.27 12.93 17.36
C SER A 5 9.14 12.89 18.40
N ASP A 6 8.63 14.07 18.75
CA ASP A 6 7.49 14.18 19.67
C ASP A 6 6.25 13.48 19.10
N ARG A 7 6.07 13.50 17.77
CA ARG A 7 4.99 12.78 17.08
C ARG A 7 5.09 11.27 17.24
N VAL A 8 6.28 10.68 17.07
CA VAL A 8 6.48 9.25 17.31
C VAL A 8 6.10 8.87 18.74
N LEU A 9 6.49 9.69 19.72
CA LEU A 9 6.15 9.45 21.12
C LEU A 9 4.65 9.62 21.40
N GLU A 10 3.99 10.53 20.72
CA GLU A 10 2.54 10.74 20.82
C GLU A 10 1.75 9.53 20.28
N HIS A 11 2.11 9.05 19.09
CA HIS A 11 1.48 7.88 18.49
C HIS A 11 1.80 6.59 19.23
N PHE A 12 2.96 6.51 19.88
CA PHE A 12 3.28 5.39 20.76
C PHE A 12 2.47 5.41 22.07
N GLN A 13 2.26 6.58 22.68
CA GLN A 13 1.54 6.70 23.94
C GLN A 13 0.02 6.61 23.79
N HIS A 14 -0.53 7.14 22.70
CA HIS A 14 -1.97 7.18 22.45
C HIS A 14 -2.35 6.60 21.08
N PRO A 15 -1.94 5.39 20.72
CA PRO A 15 -2.13 4.86 19.36
C PRO A 15 -3.61 4.87 18.93
N ARG A 16 -3.85 5.18 17.65
CA ARG A 16 -5.19 5.36 17.07
C ARG A 16 -5.59 4.13 16.30
N HIS A 17 -6.88 3.84 16.17
CA HIS A 17 -7.38 2.70 15.39
C HIS A 17 -6.80 1.33 15.80
N VAL A 18 -6.46 1.15 17.07
CA VAL A 18 -5.98 -0.13 17.59
C VAL A 18 -7.15 -1.10 17.74
N GLY A 19 -7.06 -2.26 17.11
CA GLY A 19 -8.07 -3.30 17.17
C GLY A 19 -8.37 -3.92 15.81
N ARG A 20 -9.36 -4.82 15.80
CA ARG A 20 -9.91 -5.37 14.56
C ARG A 20 -11.21 -4.66 14.24
N VAL A 21 -11.39 -4.33 12.98
CA VAL A 21 -12.68 -3.88 12.45
C VAL A 21 -13.49 -5.12 12.10
N GLU A 22 -14.72 -5.20 12.58
CA GLU A 22 -15.68 -6.24 12.21
C GLU A 22 -17.06 -5.61 11.94
N PRO A 23 -17.74 -5.97 10.85
CA PRO A 23 -17.29 -6.82 9.74
C PRO A 23 -16.11 -6.20 8.97
N ARG A 24 -15.20 -7.03 8.45
CA ARG A 24 -14.08 -6.62 7.58
C ARG A 24 -14.29 -7.07 6.15
N ASP A 25 -13.82 -6.26 5.21
CA ASP A 25 -13.74 -6.63 3.80
C ASP A 25 -12.37 -7.19 3.41
N GLY A 26 -11.31 -6.79 4.12
CA GLY A 26 -9.96 -7.22 3.83
C GLY A 26 -9.10 -7.41 5.07
N ILE A 27 -8.18 -8.36 5.01
CA ILE A 27 -7.18 -8.60 6.03
C ILE A 27 -5.77 -8.75 5.42
N GLY A 28 -4.83 -7.96 5.92
CA GLY A 28 -3.42 -8.01 5.55
C GLY A 28 -2.59 -8.46 6.75
N ARG A 29 -1.82 -9.53 6.60
CA ARG A 29 -0.89 -10.01 7.63
C ARG A 29 0.51 -9.99 7.09
N ILE A 30 1.41 -9.29 7.79
CA ILE A 30 2.82 -9.24 7.43
C ILE A 30 3.67 -9.37 8.70
N GLY A 31 4.78 -10.07 8.59
CA GLY A 31 5.78 -10.15 9.64
C GLY A 31 7.17 -10.11 9.04
N ASP A 32 8.09 -9.50 9.77
CA ASP A 32 9.49 -9.44 9.40
C ASP A 32 10.29 -10.34 10.38
N PRO A 33 10.90 -11.44 9.89
CA PRO A 33 11.63 -12.37 10.74
C PRO A 33 12.93 -11.77 11.31
N ASP A 34 13.49 -10.74 10.67
CA ASP A 34 14.77 -10.14 11.07
C ASP A 34 14.60 -9.23 12.30
N CYS A 35 13.50 -8.46 12.35
CA CYS A 35 13.20 -7.58 13.48
C CYS A 35 12.16 -8.16 14.47
N GLY A 36 11.40 -9.18 14.06
CA GLY A 36 10.38 -9.84 14.87
C GLY A 36 9.07 -9.05 15.00
N ASP A 37 8.88 -8.00 14.18
CA ASP A 37 7.65 -7.21 14.13
C ASP A 37 6.58 -7.96 13.32
N PHE A 38 5.35 -8.02 13.86
CA PHE A 38 4.19 -8.59 13.19
C PHE A 38 3.05 -7.57 13.17
N LEU A 39 2.48 -7.34 12.00
CA LEU A 39 1.40 -6.41 11.76
C LEU A 39 0.23 -7.12 11.06
N GLU A 40 -0.95 -6.98 11.63
CA GLU A 40 -2.22 -7.35 11.03
C GLU A 40 -3.05 -6.07 10.83
N VAL A 41 -3.45 -5.80 9.60
CA VAL A 41 -4.31 -4.69 9.21
C VAL A 41 -5.65 -5.25 8.76
N THR A 42 -6.74 -4.69 9.28
CA THR A 42 -8.10 -5.01 8.88
C THR A 42 -8.74 -3.77 8.30
N VAL A 43 -9.37 -3.89 7.14
CA VAL A 43 -10.03 -2.78 6.45
C VAL A 43 -11.48 -3.12 6.17
N ARG A 44 -12.31 -2.08 6.21
CA ARG A 44 -13.70 -2.11 5.77
C ARG A 44 -13.92 -1.00 4.76
N LEU A 45 -14.53 -1.35 3.65
CA LEU A 45 -14.84 -0.45 2.55
C LEU A 45 -16.31 -0.03 2.63
N THR A 46 -16.60 1.11 2.02
CA THR A 46 -17.99 1.56 1.80
C THR A 46 -18.75 0.59 0.88
N GLU A 47 -20.08 0.69 0.83
CA GLU A 47 -20.93 -0.20 0.00
C GLU A 47 -20.61 -0.13 -1.51
N ASP A 48 -20.13 1.02 -2.00
CA ASP A 48 -19.66 1.19 -3.37
C ASP A 48 -18.25 0.61 -3.60
N HIS A 49 -17.57 0.24 -2.51
CA HIS A 49 -16.19 -0.22 -2.42
C HIS A 49 -15.17 0.73 -3.05
N GLN A 50 -15.43 2.04 -2.99
CA GLN A 50 -14.52 3.07 -3.50
C GLN A 50 -13.71 3.72 -2.39
N ASN A 51 -14.24 3.76 -1.16
CA ASN A 51 -13.63 4.47 -0.04
C ASN A 51 -13.38 3.54 1.15
N LEU A 52 -12.39 3.88 1.96
CA LEU A 52 -12.17 3.27 3.27
C LEU A 52 -13.18 3.82 4.27
N GLU A 53 -14.09 2.97 4.74
CA GLU A 53 -15.07 3.31 5.78
C GLU A 53 -14.39 3.29 7.16
N SER A 54 -13.64 2.22 7.44
CA SER A 54 -12.89 2.09 8.69
C SER A 54 -11.67 1.19 8.52
N ILE A 55 -10.66 1.47 9.32
CA ILE A 55 -9.41 0.72 9.37
C ILE A 55 -9.07 0.41 10.83
N GLY A 56 -8.48 -0.75 11.06
CA GLY A 56 -7.96 -1.15 12.35
C GLY A 56 -6.70 -1.97 12.17
N TYR A 57 -5.84 -1.96 13.19
CA TYR A 57 -4.65 -2.81 13.19
C TYR A 57 -4.38 -3.46 14.54
N LEU A 58 -3.68 -4.59 14.48
CA LEU A 58 -3.02 -5.22 15.59
C LEU A 58 -1.54 -5.35 15.26
N ILE A 59 -0.68 -4.90 16.17
CA ILE A 59 0.76 -4.97 15.97
C ILE A 59 1.44 -5.51 17.21
N LYS A 60 2.44 -6.35 16.98
CA LYS A 60 3.45 -6.71 17.97
C LYS A 60 4.78 -6.27 17.40
N GLY A 61 5.32 -5.18 17.93
CA GLY A 61 6.61 -4.69 17.46
C GLY A 61 7.20 -3.58 18.30
N CYS A 62 8.28 -2.98 17.81
CA CYS A 62 8.96 -1.89 18.49
C CYS A 62 8.11 -0.60 18.55
N PRO A 63 8.45 0.39 19.42
CA PRO A 63 7.70 1.65 19.51
C PRO A 63 7.56 2.40 18.19
N ALA A 64 8.57 2.32 17.31
CA ALA A 64 8.52 2.93 15.98
C ALA A 64 7.52 2.22 15.05
N ALA A 65 7.42 0.89 15.14
CA ALA A 65 6.44 0.11 14.40
C ALA A 65 5.00 0.45 14.83
N ILE A 66 4.77 0.61 16.15
CA ILE A 66 3.46 1.02 16.68
C ILE A 66 3.10 2.43 16.20
N ALA A 67 4.04 3.36 16.24
CA ALA A 67 3.81 4.74 15.81
C ALA A 67 3.55 4.85 14.30
N THR A 68 4.32 4.13 13.47
CA THR A 68 4.13 4.08 12.00
C THR A 68 2.80 3.47 11.62
N ALA A 69 2.39 2.36 12.25
CA ALA A 69 1.06 1.78 12.04
C ALA A 69 -0.07 2.75 12.45
N SER A 70 0.08 3.46 13.58
CA SER A 70 -0.91 4.45 14.02
C SER A 70 -1.05 5.63 13.06
N VAL A 71 0.05 6.14 12.52
CA VAL A 71 0.01 7.26 11.57
C VAL A 71 -0.53 6.82 10.23
N MET A 72 -0.11 5.65 9.76
CA MET A 72 -0.61 5.07 8.52
C MET A 72 -2.14 4.98 8.54
N THR A 73 -2.75 4.52 9.63
CA THR A 73 -4.21 4.44 9.71
C THR A 73 -4.90 5.79 9.67
N GLU A 74 -4.36 6.82 10.33
CA GLU A 74 -4.89 8.19 10.24
C GLU A 74 -4.74 8.78 8.83
N LEU A 75 -3.63 8.49 8.14
CA LEU A 75 -3.40 9.01 6.79
C LEU A 75 -4.39 8.45 5.78
N VAL A 76 -4.81 7.19 5.93
CA VAL A 76 -5.68 6.50 4.96
C VAL A 76 -7.15 6.50 5.35
N GLU A 77 -7.48 6.94 6.56
CA GLU A 77 -8.86 7.09 7.00
C GLU A 77 -9.60 8.04 6.04
N HIS A 78 -10.78 7.63 5.58
CA HIS A 78 -11.62 8.37 4.63
C HIS A 78 -11.01 8.64 3.25
N ARG A 79 -9.90 8.01 2.88
CA ARG A 79 -9.36 8.07 1.52
C ARG A 79 -10.01 7.04 0.60
N THR A 80 -9.87 7.28 -0.69
CA THR A 80 -10.21 6.28 -1.71
C THR A 80 -9.26 5.10 -1.64
N VAL A 81 -9.70 3.94 -2.12
CA VAL A 81 -8.85 2.73 -2.19
C VAL A 81 -7.62 3.00 -3.06
N GLU A 82 -7.78 3.74 -4.16
CA GLU A 82 -6.69 4.11 -5.07
C GLU A 82 -5.66 5.00 -4.39
N GLU A 83 -6.09 6.02 -3.63
CA GLU A 83 -5.17 6.87 -2.86
C GLU A 83 -4.45 6.09 -1.76
N ALA A 84 -5.15 5.17 -1.09
CA ALA A 84 -4.56 4.34 -0.06
C ALA A 84 -3.50 3.37 -0.61
N LEU A 85 -3.65 2.91 -1.86
CA LEU A 85 -2.65 2.10 -2.57
C LEU A 85 -1.45 2.90 -3.07
N GLN A 86 -1.57 4.23 -3.16
CA GLN A 86 -0.46 5.12 -3.55
C GLN A 86 0.36 5.59 -2.36
N LEU A 87 -0.07 5.29 -1.12
CA LEU A 87 0.63 5.70 0.08
C LEU A 87 2.06 5.15 0.07
N THR A 88 3.03 6.05 0.17
CA THR A 88 4.44 5.70 0.23
C THR A 88 4.95 5.62 1.67
N ASP A 89 6.03 4.87 1.87
CA ASP A 89 6.73 4.81 3.16
C ASP A 89 7.29 6.17 3.56
N GLN A 90 7.72 6.98 2.60
CA GLN A 90 8.21 8.33 2.84
C GLN A 90 7.12 9.26 3.39
N GLU A 91 5.89 9.18 2.90
CA GLU A 91 4.77 9.97 3.45
C GLU A 91 4.50 9.64 4.93
N VAL A 92 4.62 8.36 5.31
CA VAL A 92 4.48 7.93 6.71
C VAL A 92 5.64 8.46 7.56
N ILE A 93 6.87 8.46 7.03
CA ILE A 93 8.05 9.02 7.71
C ILE A 93 7.88 10.53 7.90
N ASP A 94 7.46 11.24 6.86
CA ASP A 94 7.29 12.70 6.89
C ASP A 94 6.16 13.09 7.85
N ALA A 95 5.07 12.33 7.91
CA ALA A 95 3.99 12.52 8.86
C ALA A 95 4.43 12.30 10.33
N LEU A 96 5.52 11.59 10.56
CA LEU A 96 6.12 11.38 11.89
C LEU A 96 7.23 12.40 12.23
N ASP A 97 7.43 13.44 11.40
CA ASP A 97 8.58 14.37 11.47
C ASP A 97 9.94 13.65 11.40
N GLY A 98 9.97 12.52 10.69
CA GLY A 98 11.15 11.69 10.51
C GLY A 98 11.28 10.55 11.51
N LEU A 99 12.03 9.53 11.08
CA LEU A 99 12.43 8.39 11.92
C LEU A 99 13.95 8.38 12.13
N PRO A 100 14.42 7.89 13.28
CA PRO A 100 15.85 7.71 13.49
C PRO A 100 16.45 6.70 12.49
N PRO A 101 17.74 6.87 12.11
CA PRO A 101 18.39 6.05 11.10
C PRO A 101 18.37 4.56 11.49
N GLY A 102 18.02 3.70 10.52
CA GLY A 102 17.90 2.25 10.69
C GLY A 102 16.50 1.74 11.06
N LYS A 103 15.50 2.62 11.23
CA LYS A 103 14.10 2.24 11.54
C LYS A 103 13.09 2.51 10.42
N GLU A 104 13.59 2.85 9.24
CA GLU A 104 12.79 3.07 8.04
C GLU A 104 12.07 1.78 7.59
N HIS A 105 12.59 0.60 7.94
CA HIS A 105 11.90 -0.66 7.66
C HIS A 105 10.52 -0.76 8.33
N CYS A 106 10.29 -0.03 9.44
CA CYS A 106 9.00 -0.01 10.13
C CYS A 106 7.91 0.70 9.32
N SER A 107 8.23 1.80 8.60
CA SER A 107 7.26 2.46 7.73
C SER A 107 6.94 1.59 6.52
N LEU A 108 7.94 0.92 5.96
CA LEU A 108 7.73 -0.02 4.87
C LEU A 108 6.85 -1.21 5.28
N LEU A 109 7.03 -1.74 6.50
CA LEU A 109 6.18 -2.80 7.05
C LEU A 109 4.71 -2.35 7.13
N ALA A 110 4.47 -1.13 7.61
CA ALA A 110 3.14 -0.55 7.70
C ALA A 110 2.46 -0.47 6.32
N VAL A 111 3.12 0.18 5.35
CA VAL A 111 2.59 0.35 3.99
C VAL A 111 2.32 -0.98 3.30
N LYS A 112 3.24 -1.95 3.41
CA LYS A 112 3.03 -3.30 2.87
C LYS A 112 1.82 -3.99 3.52
N GLY A 113 1.66 -3.86 4.83
CA GLY A 113 0.51 -4.41 5.56
C GLY A 113 -0.82 -3.84 5.06
N LEU A 114 -0.87 -2.52 4.82
CA LEU A 114 -2.04 -1.87 4.22
C LEU A 114 -2.32 -2.38 2.81
N HIS A 115 -1.32 -2.43 1.94
CA HIS A 115 -1.49 -2.89 0.56
C HIS A 115 -2.01 -4.33 0.51
N LEU A 116 -1.51 -5.21 1.38
CA LEU A 116 -2.02 -6.57 1.49
C LEU A 116 -3.49 -6.62 1.92
N ALA A 117 -3.90 -5.77 2.86
CA ALA A 117 -5.29 -5.70 3.32
C ALA A 117 -6.23 -5.20 2.20
N LEU A 118 -5.81 -4.18 1.46
CA LEU A 118 -6.57 -3.66 0.31
C LEU A 118 -6.62 -4.68 -0.84
N GLN A 119 -5.52 -5.36 -1.11
CA GLN A 119 -5.47 -6.43 -2.11
C GLN A 119 -6.44 -7.57 -1.76
N ASP A 120 -6.46 -8.01 -0.50
CA ASP A 120 -7.41 -9.03 -0.03
C ASP A 120 -8.87 -8.58 -0.25
N ALA A 121 -9.20 -7.34 0.12
CA ALA A 121 -10.54 -6.78 -0.10
C ALA A 121 -10.95 -6.75 -1.58
N LEU A 122 -10.03 -6.36 -2.48
CA LEU A 122 -10.30 -6.32 -3.91
C LEU A 122 -10.46 -7.72 -4.51
N ILE A 123 -9.59 -8.68 -4.15
CA ILE A 123 -9.68 -10.05 -4.64
C ILE A 123 -10.97 -10.69 -4.15
N ARG A 124 -11.29 -10.56 -2.86
CA ARG A 124 -12.55 -11.07 -2.28
C ARG A 124 -13.77 -10.53 -3.02
N ARG A 125 -13.79 -9.22 -3.32
CA ARG A 125 -14.85 -8.60 -4.13
C ARG A 125 -14.95 -9.22 -5.53
N LEU A 126 -13.81 -9.43 -6.20
CA LEU A 126 -13.78 -10.04 -7.53
C LEU A 126 -14.31 -11.47 -7.52
N PHE A 127 -13.93 -12.28 -6.53
CA PHE A 127 -14.40 -13.66 -6.38
C PHE A 127 -15.90 -13.73 -6.12
N LYS A 128 -16.42 -12.87 -5.24
CA LYS A 128 -17.87 -12.75 -4.99
C LYS A 128 -18.63 -12.33 -6.25
N LYS A 129 -18.13 -11.33 -6.98
CA LYS A 129 -18.75 -10.83 -8.22
C LYS A 129 -18.72 -11.87 -9.35
N ALA A 130 -17.66 -12.66 -9.43
CA ALA A 130 -17.52 -13.75 -10.40
C ALA A 130 -18.31 -15.01 -10.01
N GLY A 131 -18.89 -15.06 -8.81
CA GLY A 131 -19.61 -16.23 -8.29
C GLY A 131 -18.70 -17.41 -7.93
N LEU A 132 -17.40 -17.15 -7.72
CA LEU A 132 -16.41 -18.17 -7.34
C LEU A 132 -16.44 -18.46 -5.83
N ALA A 133 -16.85 -17.49 -5.02
CA ALA A 133 -17.09 -17.66 -3.58
C ALA A 133 -18.49 -17.14 -3.23
N LYS A 134 -19.25 -17.90 -2.45
CA LYS A 134 -20.63 -17.57 -2.04
C LYS A 134 -20.66 -16.64 -0.84
N ASP A 135 -19.73 -16.85 0.09
CA ASP A 135 -19.63 -16.11 1.34
C ASP A 135 -18.17 -15.89 1.74
N ASP A 136 -17.97 -15.10 2.80
CA ASP A 136 -16.64 -14.75 3.29
C ASP A 136 -15.88 -15.92 3.90
N GLU A 137 -16.61 -16.88 4.47
CA GLU A 137 -16.01 -18.08 5.06
C GLU A 137 -15.51 -19.05 3.98
N GLU A 138 -16.21 -19.17 2.86
CA GLU A 138 -15.78 -19.94 1.69
C GLU A 138 -14.52 -19.34 1.09
N PHE A 139 -14.47 -18.02 0.92
CA PHE A 139 -13.27 -17.35 0.46
C PHE A 139 -12.08 -17.56 1.43
N ASP A 140 -12.30 -17.42 2.75
CA ASP A 140 -11.27 -17.66 3.75
C ASP A 140 -10.73 -19.10 3.70
N ARG A 141 -11.59 -20.09 3.45
CA ARG A 141 -11.18 -21.48 3.25
C ARG A 141 -10.35 -21.65 1.98
N MET A 142 -10.73 -21.01 0.88
CA MET A 142 -9.99 -21.07 -0.39
C MET A 142 -8.61 -20.40 -0.29
N VAL A 143 -8.49 -19.33 0.49
CA VAL A 143 -7.19 -18.70 0.78
C VAL A 143 -6.35 -19.64 1.66
N ALA A 144 -6.94 -20.25 2.67
CA ALA A 144 -6.25 -21.19 3.57
C ALA A 144 -5.81 -22.50 2.88
N SER A 145 -6.55 -22.97 1.87
CA SER A 145 -6.19 -24.14 1.06
C SER A 145 -5.15 -23.83 -0.01
N GLY A 146 -4.90 -22.55 -0.31
CA GLY A 146 -3.99 -22.12 -1.38
C GLY A 146 -4.63 -22.07 -2.77
N GLU A 147 -5.91 -22.43 -2.90
CA GLU A 147 -6.64 -22.44 -4.18
C GLU A 147 -6.67 -21.06 -4.83
N VAL A 148 -6.84 -19.99 -4.04
CA VAL A 148 -6.82 -18.60 -4.56
C VAL A 148 -5.45 -18.25 -5.16
N ALA A 149 -4.36 -18.68 -4.52
CA ALA A 149 -3.00 -18.40 -4.99
C ALA A 149 -2.69 -19.16 -6.29
N GLU A 150 -3.15 -20.41 -6.40
CA GLU A 150 -3.04 -21.21 -7.64
C GLU A 150 -3.88 -20.62 -8.78
N MET A 151 -5.13 -20.21 -8.49
CA MET A 151 -6.02 -19.59 -9.49
C MET A 151 -5.46 -18.29 -10.05
N LEU A 152 -4.80 -17.48 -9.21
CA LEU A 152 -4.18 -16.23 -9.63
C LEU A 152 -2.82 -16.43 -10.31
N GLN A 153 -2.35 -17.67 -10.47
CA GLN A 153 -1.12 -18.02 -11.17
C GLN A 153 0.09 -17.19 -10.73
N PHE A 154 0.20 -16.88 -9.44
CA PHE A 154 1.42 -16.29 -8.87
C PHE A 154 2.54 -17.35 -8.83
N HIS A 155 2.99 -17.78 -10.00
CA HIS A 155 4.16 -18.61 -10.12
C HIS A 155 5.39 -17.75 -9.84
N THR A 156 6.16 -18.14 -8.84
CA THR A 156 7.50 -17.58 -8.63
C THR A 156 8.35 -17.96 -9.83
N CYS A 157 8.67 -16.97 -10.67
CA CYS A 157 9.86 -17.08 -11.52
C CYS A 157 11.04 -17.21 -10.56
N ASP A 158 11.59 -18.40 -10.45
CA ASP A 158 12.65 -18.75 -9.50
C ASP A 158 14.04 -18.27 -9.97
N GLY A 159 14.10 -17.56 -11.10
CA GLY A 159 15.35 -17.03 -11.66
C GLY A 159 16.35 -18.11 -12.07
N SER A 160 15.96 -19.39 -12.08
CA SER A 160 16.85 -20.52 -12.40
C SER A 160 17.43 -20.43 -13.82
N CYS A 161 16.84 -19.60 -14.69
CA CYS A 161 17.36 -19.28 -16.02
C CYS A 161 18.70 -18.50 -15.98
N GLU A 162 18.96 -17.67 -14.96
CA GLU A 162 20.20 -16.87 -14.87
C GLU A 162 21.40 -17.69 -14.40
N GLN A 163 21.18 -18.84 -13.74
CA GLN A 163 22.24 -19.69 -13.18
C GLN A 163 22.72 -20.77 -14.17
N ALA A 164 21.92 -21.07 -15.20
CA ALA A 164 22.29 -21.96 -16.29
C ALA A 164 22.82 -21.14 -17.47
N GLY A 165 24.11 -20.80 -17.44
CA GLY A 165 24.76 -20.07 -18.52
C GLY A 165 24.52 -20.75 -19.88
N GLY A 166 23.73 -20.10 -20.73
CA GLY A 166 23.51 -20.45 -22.15
C GLY A 166 22.75 -21.76 -22.38
N GLU A 167 21.62 -21.68 -23.09
CA GLU A 167 20.82 -22.80 -23.62
C GLU A 167 19.77 -23.46 -22.69
N ALA A 168 19.27 -22.77 -21.68
CA ALA A 168 17.95 -23.09 -21.13
C ALA A 168 16.87 -22.36 -21.96
N THR A 169 16.38 -22.97 -23.04
CA THR A 169 15.11 -22.57 -23.66
C THR A 169 14.03 -22.65 -22.60
N CYS A 170 13.39 -21.51 -22.28
CA CYS A 170 12.18 -21.47 -21.47
C CYS A 170 11.21 -22.54 -21.98
N PRO A 171 10.54 -23.34 -21.12
CA PRO A 171 9.50 -24.24 -21.59
C PRO A 171 8.48 -23.36 -22.31
N ALA A 172 8.40 -23.55 -23.63
CA ALA A 172 7.65 -22.69 -24.50
C ALA A 172 6.21 -22.59 -23.99
N THR A 173 5.78 -21.37 -23.72
CA THR A 173 4.39 -20.96 -23.95
C THR A 173 3.94 -21.62 -25.27
N PRO A 174 2.78 -22.28 -25.34
CA PRO A 174 2.37 -23.03 -26.53
C PRO A 174 2.56 -22.16 -27.77
N ALA A 175 3.46 -22.62 -28.65
CA ALA A 175 3.93 -21.89 -29.81
C ALA A 175 2.75 -21.54 -30.72
N GLY A 176 2.43 -20.25 -30.84
CA GLY A 176 1.32 -19.83 -31.71
C GLY A 176 1.03 -18.34 -31.78
N GLU A 177 1.35 -17.54 -30.76
CA GLU A 177 1.11 -16.09 -30.82
C GLU A 177 2.33 -15.34 -30.29
N THR A 178 2.97 -14.58 -31.18
CA THR A 178 3.98 -13.60 -30.80
C THR A 178 3.34 -12.62 -29.82
N PRO A 179 3.92 -12.35 -28.63
CA PRO A 179 3.42 -11.28 -27.79
C PRO A 179 3.71 -9.97 -28.52
N THR A 180 2.70 -9.43 -29.19
CA THR A 180 2.70 -8.03 -29.62
C THR A 180 2.99 -7.22 -28.38
N ALA A 181 4.09 -6.46 -28.41
CA ALA A 181 4.48 -5.58 -27.33
C ALA A 181 3.25 -4.81 -26.85
N LEU A 182 2.80 -5.10 -25.63
CA LEU A 182 1.74 -4.34 -24.99
C LEU A 182 2.33 -2.97 -24.69
N THR A 183 2.25 -2.11 -25.69
CA THR A 183 2.54 -0.69 -25.57
C THR A 183 1.59 -0.17 -24.49
N PRO A 184 2.08 0.56 -23.47
CA PRO A 184 1.19 1.11 -22.45
C PRO A 184 0.07 1.92 -23.11
N PRO A 185 -1.18 1.84 -22.59
CA PRO A 185 -2.29 2.58 -23.16
C PRO A 185 -1.98 4.09 -23.16
N PRO A 186 -2.30 4.82 -24.23
CA PRO A 186 -1.99 6.24 -24.32
C PRO A 186 -2.76 7.02 -23.25
N VAL A 187 -2.02 7.82 -22.48
CA VAL A 187 -2.58 8.84 -21.59
C VAL A 187 -3.34 9.86 -22.47
N PRO A 188 -4.59 10.25 -22.14
CA PRO A 188 -5.30 11.26 -22.91
C PRO A 188 -4.60 12.62 -22.80
N GLU A 189 -3.92 13.01 -23.88
CA GLU A 189 -3.36 14.35 -24.05
C GLU A 189 -4.49 15.37 -24.24
N GLY A 190 -4.66 16.21 -23.23
CA GLY A 190 -5.70 17.22 -23.21
C GLY A 190 -5.35 18.43 -22.33
N SER A 191 -4.12 18.96 -22.44
CA SER A 191 -3.84 20.37 -22.18
C SER A 191 -2.48 20.80 -22.76
N PRO A 192 -2.40 22.00 -23.37
CA PRO A 192 -1.26 22.39 -24.19
C PRO A 192 -0.01 22.71 -23.35
N ALA A 193 1.13 22.21 -23.83
CA ALA A 193 2.44 22.53 -23.30
C ALA A 193 2.78 24.03 -23.42
N PRO A 194 3.47 24.64 -22.45
CA PRO A 194 4.05 25.96 -22.64
C PRO A 194 5.36 25.88 -23.44
N SER A 195 5.42 26.60 -24.55
CA SER A 195 6.66 26.81 -25.31
C SER A 195 7.63 27.73 -24.55
N SER A 196 8.90 27.37 -24.58
CA SER A 196 10.05 28.19 -24.19
C SER A 196 10.04 29.59 -24.79
N ALA A 197 10.25 30.63 -23.98
CA ALA A 197 10.95 31.86 -24.39
C ALA A 197 11.37 32.70 -23.17
N SER A 198 12.66 33.05 -23.19
CA SER A 198 13.37 34.03 -22.36
C SER A 198 12.70 35.41 -22.31
N ALA A 199 12.62 36.04 -21.13
CA ALA A 199 12.91 37.47 -20.90
C ALA A 199 12.77 37.86 -19.42
N ALA A 200 13.66 38.73 -18.96
CA ALA A 200 13.78 39.27 -17.61
C ALA A 200 12.74 40.35 -17.26
N ALA A 201 12.33 40.45 -15.98
CA ALA A 201 11.91 41.69 -15.29
C ALA A 201 11.69 41.46 -13.76
N PRO A 202 11.88 42.49 -12.89
CA PRO A 202 12.07 42.36 -11.43
C PRO A 202 10.75 42.24 -10.60
N PRO A 203 10.81 41.89 -9.30
CA PRO A 203 9.62 41.62 -8.49
C PRO A 203 8.84 42.89 -8.09
N PRO A 204 7.49 42.87 -8.10
CA PRO A 204 6.68 43.94 -7.51
C PRO A 204 6.49 43.75 -6.00
N THR A 205 6.46 44.89 -5.34
CA THR A 205 6.37 45.16 -3.89
C THR A 205 5.01 44.74 -3.31
N ALA A 206 5.02 44.14 -2.11
CA ALA A 206 3.81 43.75 -1.38
C ALA A 206 3.05 44.97 -0.79
N PRO A 207 1.70 45.00 -0.84
CA PRO A 207 0.91 45.94 -0.04
C PRO A 207 0.72 45.42 1.40
N THR A 208 1.03 46.27 2.37
CA THR A 208 0.89 46.05 3.82
C THR A 208 -0.59 46.00 4.24
N PRO A 209 -0.99 45.12 5.19
CA PRO A 209 -2.35 45.13 5.72
C PRO A 209 -2.61 46.33 6.66
N PRO A 210 -3.82 46.92 6.66
CA PRO A 210 -4.18 48.00 7.58
C PRO A 210 -4.50 47.45 8.97
N LYS A 211 -3.97 48.11 9.98
CA LYS A 211 -4.13 47.81 11.41
C LYS A 211 -5.19 48.74 12.02
N PRO A 212 -6.11 48.26 12.86
CA PRO A 212 -6.68 49.04 13.95
C PRO A 212 -5.84 48.88 15.23
#